data_AF-A0A934YUL6-F1
#
_entry.id   AF-A0A934YUL6-F1
#
_cell.length_a   1.000
_cell.length_b   1.000
_cell.length_c   1.000
_cell.angle_alpha   90.00
_cell.angle_beta   90.00
_cell.angle_gamma   90.00
#
_symmetry.space_group_name_H-M   'P 1'
#
loop_
_entity.id
_entity.type
_entity.pdbx_description
1 polymer ?
#
loop_
_entity_poly.entity_id
_entity_poly.type
_entity_poly.pdbx_seq_one_letter_code
_entity_poly.pdbx_strand_id
1 'polypeptide(L)'
;MRTLITLALICLITGIYAQTDTTGTPEGLDGRNLVVGVKPGKGLYADIIKADTTGNKDRDTIRITTKRKIFKIITEKREFDSTNVNVEERLKDLRRGRRNDFTYWAGLDVGVNTLLGLDGDADLDKDAEFMEIDNLKSRFFSINFMEQKLEFGSHHAGLVTGLGLEFANYHLKNNVLLAYDRDSIYGVPMESPDYRKNKLRQMGLRVPLMLEFNTKRAPLPSEDEILTRTAKSYSRKNNVHLAFGVIGTWYFDTMYKQKYSVDGVKHKDRDKGDHLLLPYRATATVRLGYGPVNVFAEYALTPLFQNNKGPELTPFNIGITLIGFN
;
A
#
# COMPACT_ATOMS: atom_id res chain seq x y z
N MET A 1 17.99 -52.65 31.75
CA MET A 1 19.19 -52.54 30.89
C MET A 1 18.89 -51.40 29.92
N ARG A 2 19.33 -50.13 30.10
CA ARG A 2 20.62 -49.55 30.51
C ARG A 2 21.76 -49.69 29.46
N THR A 3 21.97 -48.57 28.76
CA THR A 3 23.25 -47.89 28.43
C THR A 3 24.18 -48.38 27.31
N LEU A 4 24.90 -47.36 26.78
CA LEU A 4 26.08 -47.33 25.88
C LEU A 4 25.76 -47.35 24.37
N ILE A 5 26.11 -46.35 23.53
CA ILE A 5 27.24 -45.37 23.42
C ILE A 5 28.52 -45.98 22.83
N THR A 6 29.26 -45.16 22.05
CA THR A 6 30.65 -45.33 21.53
C THR A 6 30.89 -46.39 20.43
N LEU A 7 31.75 -46.19 19.42
CA LEU A 7 32.38 -44.97 18.83
C LEU A 7 33.10 -45.32 17.50
N ALA A 8 33.31 -44.34 16.61
CA ALA A 8 34.43 -44.26 15.64
C ALA A 8 34.45 -45.29 14.47
N LEU A 9 35.24 -45.15 13.38
CA LEU A 9 36.35 -44.23 13.04
C LEU A 9 36.61 -44.16 11.50
N ILE A 10 37.21 -43.06 10.98
CA ILE A 10 37.89 -42.87 9.65
C ILE A 10 37.02 -43.02 8.36
N CYS A 11 36.94 -42.10 7.38
CA CYS A 11 37.82 -41.11 6.72
C CYS A 11 38.63 -41.57 5.48
N LEU A 12 38.32 -40.98 4.32
CA LEU A 12 39.10 -40.77 3.09
C LEU A 12 38.19 -39.92 2.20
N ILE A 13 38.34 -38.60 1.98
CA ILE A 13 39.50 -37.71 1.78
C ILE A 13 40.27 -37.97 0.47
N THR A 14 39.82 -37.29 -0.58
CA THR A 14 40.62 -36.29 -1.33
C THR A 14 39.77 -35.01 -1.34
N GLY A 15 40.25 -33.78 -1.13
CA GLY A 15 41.60 -33.22 -1.29
C GLY A 15 41.79 -32.76 -2.74
N ILE A 16 42.22 -31.55 -3.09
CA ILE A 16 42.60 -30.33 -2.34
C ILE A 16 42.28 -29.14 -3.29
N TYR A 17 42.23 -27.84 -2.94
CA TYR A 17 42.82 -27.04 -1.84
C TYR A 17 41.79 -26.07 -1.21
N ALA A 18 42.22 -25.38 -0.16
CA ALA A 18 41.64 -24.13 0.35
C ALA A 18 42.76 -23.06 0.44
N GLN A 19 42.39 -21.77 0.48
CA GLN A 19 43.26 -20.74 1.04
C GLN A 19 42.42 -19.74 1.83
N THR A 20 42.73 -19.62 3.11
CA THR A 20 42.28 -18.58 4.03
C THR A 20 43.48 -17.70 4.38
N ASP A 21 43.31 -16.38 4.40
CA ASP A 21 43.97 -15.56 5.43
C ASP A 21 43.19 -14.27 5.71
N THR A 22 43.65 -13.49 6.69
CA THR A 22 42.75 -12.92 7.71
C THR A 22 42.96 -11.42 7.96
N THR A 23 41.93 -10.78 8.58
CA THR A 23 41.95 -9.52 9.36
C THR A 23 42.27 -8.17 8.70
N GLY A 24 41.44 -7.15 9.02
CA GLY A 24 41.85 -5.73 8.99
C GLY A 24 40.76 -4.70 8.65
N THR A 25 39.95 -4.26 9.62
CA THR A 25 39.22 -2.98 9.56
C THR A 25 39.75 -2.05 10.65
N PRO A 26 39.97 -0.75 10.34
CA PRO A 26 38.97 0.30 10.64
C PRO A 26 38.85 1.36 9.51
N GLU A 27 37.85 2.25 9.41
CA GLU A 27 36.64 2.52 10.21
C GLU A 27 35.60 3.29 9.35
N GLY A 28 34.31 3.25 9.73
CA GLY A 28 33.42 4.42 9.57
C GLY A 28 32.54 4.59 8.31
N LEU A 29 31.49 3.75 8.13
CA LEU A 29 30.07 4.15 8.25
C LEU A 29 29.09 3.03 7.81
N ASP A 30 27.90 3.01 8.45
CA ASP A 30 27.04 1.82 8.62
C ASP A 30 26.05 1.55 7.45
N GLY A 31 26.49 0.80 6.43
CA GLY A 31 25.64 0.34 5.32
C GLY A 31 24.78 -0.88 5.67
N ARG A 32 23.47 -0.70 5.89
CA ARG A 32 22.50 -1.77 6.18
C ARG A 32 21.59 -2.08 4.99
N ASN A 33 21.55 -3.34 4.57
CA ASN A 33 20.69 -3.85 3.50
C ASN A 33 19.54 -4.70 4.06
N LEU A 34 18.32 -4.48 3.58
CA LEU A 34 17.13 -5.27 3.92
C LEU A 34 17.00 -6.46 2.96
N VAL A 35 17.00 -7.68 3.51
CA VAL A 35 16.84 -8.93 2.76
C VAL A 35 15.52 -9.59 3.14
N VAL A 36 14.67 -9.90 2.17
CA VAL A 36 13.39 -10.60 2.37
C VAL A 36 13.46 -11.99 1.75
N GLY A 37 13.09 -13.02 2.51
CA GLY A 37 13.19 -14.42 2.08
C GLY A 37 12.13 -15.33 2.71
N VAL A 38 12.12 -16.60 2.33
CA VAL A 38 11.20 -17.61 2.86
C VAL A 38 12.00 -18.85 3.27
N LYS A 39 11.89 -19.27 4.54
CA LYS A 39 12.54 -20.49 5.08
C LYS A 39 11.49 -21.58 5.33
N PRO A 40 11.71 -22.84 4.86
CA PRO A 40 10.86 -23.97 5.23
C PRO A 40 10.74 -24.10 6.76
N GLY A 41 9.53 -24.29 7.26
CA GLY A 41 9.24 -24.41 8.70
C GLY A 41 9.25 -23.10 9.51
N LYS A 42 9.72 -21.96 8.97
CA LYS A 42 9.69 -20.65 9.66
C LYS A 42 8.98 -19.52 8.90
N GLY A 43 8.56 -19.76 7.67
CA GLY A 43 7.74 -18.81 6.90
C GLY A 43 8.55 -17.69 6.24
N LEU A 44 7.88 -16.58 5.95
CA LEU A 44 8.45 -15.40 5.31
C LEU A 44 9.12 -14.52 6.36
N TYR A 45 10.37 -14.11 6.11
CA TYR A 45 11.16 -13.31 7.04
C TYR A 45 11.84 -12.15 6.30
N ALA A 46 12.10 -11.08 7.05
CA ALA A 46 12.91 -9.96 6.62
C ALA A 46 14.04 -9.76 7.63
N ASP A 47 15.26 -9.55 7.16
CA ASP A 47 16.47 -9.47 7.98
C ASP A 47 17.34 -8.30 7.50
N ILE A 48 18.10 -7.68 8.43
CA ILE A 48 18.92 -6.51 8.14
C ILE A 48 20.39 -6.89 8.29
N ILE A 49 21.07 -7.05 7.15
CA ILE A 49 22.46 -7.50 7.09
C ILE A 49 23.35 -6.30 6.79
N LYS A 50 24.46 -6.16 7.52
CA LYS A 50 25.49 -5.15 7.22
C LYS A 50 26.24 -5.54 5.95
N ALA A 51 26.46 -4.59 5.06
CA ALA A 51 27.29 -4.79 3.88
C ALA A 51 28.77 -4.83 4.27
N ASP A 52 29.49 -5.84 3.81
CA ASP A 52 30.96 -5.89 3.90
C ASP A 52 31.57 -5.01 2.80
N THR A 53 32.52 -4.14 3.17
CA THR A 53 32.98 -3.01 2.36
C THR A 53 34.43 -3.17 1.91
N THR A 54 34.68 -4.07 0.95
CA THR A 54 35.97 -4.11 0.26
C THR A 54 35.86 -4.35 -1.24
N GLY A 55 36.17 -3.31 -2.04
CA GLY A 55 36.87 -3.48 -3.32
C GLY A 55 36.15 -4.09 -4.54
N ASN A 56 35.07 -3.47 -5.03
CA ASN A 56 34.93 -3.31 -6.50
C ASN A 56 34.03 -2.12 -6.87
N LYS A 57 34.40 -1.40 -7.93
CA LYS A 57 33.52 -0.39 -8.55
C LYS A 57 32.53 -1.10 -9.50
N ASP A 58 31.41 -0.43 -9.80
CA ASP A 58 30.49 -0.76 -10.91
C ASP A 58 29.59 -2.02 -10.80
N ARG A 59 28.92 -2.28 -9.66
CA ARG A 59 27.89 -3.35 -9.57
C ARG A 59 26.60 -3.05 -8.78
N ASP A 60 25.89 -1.98 -9.14
CA ASP A 60 24.47 -1.80 -8.73
C ASP A 60 23.52 -2.63 -9.64
N THR A 61 23.71 -3.95 -9.65
CA THR A 61 22.86 -4.90 -10.41
C THR A 61 21.96 -5.72 -9.49
N ILE A 62 20.66 -5.41 -9.49
CA ILE A 62 19.65 -6.25 -8.82
C ILE A 62 19.35 -7.47 -9.69
N ARG A 63 19.62 -8.67 -9.18
CA ARG A 63 19.43 -9.95 -9.89
C ARG A 63 18.29 -10.76 -9.28
N ILE A 64 17.15 -10.82 -9.95
CA ILE A 64 16.00 -11.64 -9.55
C ILE A 64 16.04 -12.95 -10.36
N THR A 65 16.28 -14.07 -9.68
CA THR A 65 16.34 -15.40 -10.31
C THR A 65 15.05 -16.17 -10.04
N THR A 66 14.36 -16.58 -11.11
CA THR A 66 13.19 -17.47 -11.07
C THR A 66 13.56 -18.85 -11.59
N LYS A 67 12.69 -19.87 -11.42
CA LYS A 67 12.94 -21.25 -11.90
C LYS A 67 13.20 -21.39 -13.40
N ARG A 68 12.87 -20.39 -14.24
CA ARG A 68 13.01 -20.46 -15.71
C ARG A 68 13.67 -19.22 -16.35
N LYS A 69 13.81 -18.10 -15.62
CA LYS A 69 14.34 -16.83 -16.15
C LYS A 69 15.11 -16.06 -15.09
N ILE A 70 16.09 -15.28 -15.54
CA ILE A 70 16.87 -14.37 -14.70
C ILE A 70 16.60 -12.95 -15.19
N PHE A 71 16.13 -12.09 -14.29
CA PHE A 71 16.02 -10.65 -14.52
C PHE A 71 17.22 -9.97 -13.89
N LYS A 72 17.88 -9.09 -14.64
CA LYS A 72 18.95 -8.21 -14.15
C LYS A 72 18.50 -6.78 -14.38
N ILE A 73 18.43 -5.99 -13.32
CA ILE A 73 18.24 -4.53 -13.39
C ILE A 73 19.61 -3.95 -13.11
N ILE A 74 20.24 -3.37 -14.12
CA ILE A 74 21.57 -2.74 -14.01
C ILE A 74 21.33 -1.24 -13.84
N THR A 75 21.79 -0.68 -12.72
CA THR A 75 21.73 0.76 -12.47
C THR A 75 23.10 1.35 -12.78
N GLU A 76 23.25 1.92 -13.98
CA GLU A 76 24.47 2.65 -14.34
C GLU A 76 24.32 4.11 -13.91
N LYS A 77 25.27 4.61 -13.11
CA LYS A 77 25.43 6.06 -12.93
C LYS A 77 25.91 6.63 -14.26
N ARG A 78 25.01 7.28 -15.00
CA ARG A 78 25.41 8.11 -16.14
C ARG A 78 26.32 9.23 -15.61
N GLU A 79 27.59 9.20 -16.01
CA GLU A 79 28.43 10.39 -15.90
C GLU A 79 27.78 11.52 -16.71
N PHE A 80 27.74 12.71 -16.11
CA PHE A 80 26.99 13.82 -16.67
C PHE A 80 27.83 14.55 -17.70
N ASP A 81 27.46 14.45 -18.98
CA ASP A 81 28.02 15.29 -20.04
C ASP A 81 27.65 16.77 -19.77
N SER A 82 28.65 17.55 -19.38
CA SER A 82 28.50 18.95 -18.95
C SER A 82 28.19 19.91 -20.10
N THR A 83 28.28 19.48 -21.36
CA THR A 83 28.23 20.37 -22.52
C THR A 83 26.83 20.82 -22.93
N ASN A 84 25.77 20.12 -22.51
CA ASN A 84 24.40 20.36 -22.96
C ASN A 84 23.37 20.41 -21.81
N VAL A 85 23.54 21.33 -20.86
CA VAL A 85 22.56 21.56 -19.78
C VAL A 85 21.52 22.59 -20.21
N ASN A 86 20.28 22.15 -20.47
CA ASN A 86 19.17 23.09 -20.60
C ASN A 86 18.78 23.62 -19.21
N VAL A 87 19.01 24.92 -18.98
CA VAL A 87 18.69 25.63 -17.73
C VAL A 87 17.20 25.55 -17.38
N GLU A 88 16.32 25.58 -18.39
CA GLU A 88 14.87 25.48 -18.21
C GLU A 88 14.45 24.11 -17.69
N GLU A 89 15.02 23.04 -18.26
CA GLU A 89 14.78 21.66 -17.83
C GLU A 89 15.26 21.44 -16.40
N ARG A 90 16.46 21.96 -16.06
CA ARG A 90 16.99 21.91 -14.69
C ARG A 90 16.09 22.64 -13.68
N LEU A 91 15.59 23.83 -14.03
CA LEU A 91 14.67 24.60 -13.20
C LEU A 91 13.34 23.85 -12.99
N LYS A 92 12.82 23.21 -14.04
CA LYS A 92 11.60 22.37 -13.99
C LYS A 92 11.78 21.17 -13.05
N ASP A 93 12.94 20.52 -13.09
CA ASP A 93 13.26 19.40 -12.20
C ASP A 93 13.41 19.80 -10.74
N LEU A 94 14.14 20.88 -10.46
CA LEU A 94 14.29 21.39 -9.10
C LEU A 94 12.92 21.80 -8.50
N ARG A 95 12.07 22.46 -9.28
CA ARG A 95 10.68 22.78 -8.88
C ARG A 95 9.83 21.53 -8.64
N ARG A 96 9.99 20.48 -9.45
CA ARG A 96 9.29 19.19 -9.29
C ARG A 96 9.71 18.47 -8.02
N GLY A 97 11.02 18.28 -7.79
CA GLY A 97 11.54 17.61 -6.59
C GLY A 97 11.08 18.29 -5.30
N ARG A 98 11.31 19.61 -5.19
CA ARG A 98 10.85 20.46 -4.07
C ARG A 98 9.36 20.28 -3.75
N ARG A 99 8.52 20.11 -4.78
CA ARG A 99 7.07 19.99 -4.59
C ARG A 99 6.67 18.58 -4.15
N ASN A 100 7.31 17.55 -4.67
CA ASN A 100 7.08 16.16 -4.27
C ASN A 100 7.48 15.92 -2.79
N ASP A 101 8.51 16.62 -2.28
CA ASP A 101 8.87 16.62 -0.84
C ASP A 101 7.68 17.00 0.07
N PHE A 102 6.73 17.78 -0.44
CA PHE A 102 5.55 18.30 0.25
C PHE A 102 4.26 18.03 -0.54
N THR A 103 4.07 16.82 -1.04
CA THR A 103 2.78 16.31 -1.55
C THR A 103 2.50 15.00 -0.83
N TYR A 104 1.26 14.76 -0.38
CA TYR A 104 0.95 13.64 0.53
C TYR A 104 -0.15 12.71 0.00
N TRP A 105 -0.03 12.30 -1.27
CA TRP A 105 -0.92 11.31 -1.87
C TRP A 105 -0.23 9.97 -2.13
N ALA A 106 0.95 9.98 -2.76
CA ALA A 106 1.62 8.76 -3.21
C ALA A 106 2.16 7.93 -2.03
N GLY A 107 1.71 6.69 -1.91
CA GLY A 107 2.02 5.84 -0.77
C GLY A 107 1.09 4.63 -0.58
N LEU A 108 1.18 4.03 0.60
CA LEU A 108 0.35 2.90 1.05
C LEU A 108 -0.59 3.34 2.18
N ASP A 109 -1.89 3.36 1.90
CA ASP A 109 -2.94 3.62 2.88
C ASP A 109 -3.48 2.30 3.43
N VAL A 110 -3.58 2.17 4.75
CA VAL A 110 -4.21 1.03 5.43
C VAL A 110 -5.21 1.55 6.45
N GLY A 111 -6.43 1.01 6.43
CA GLY A 111 -7.50 1.42 7.32
C GLY A 111 -8.51 0.33 7.63
N VAL A 112 -9.50 0.71 8.44
CA VAL A 112 -10.75 -0.02 8.62
C VAL A 112 -11.83 0.65 7.76
N ASN A 113 -12.84 -0.12 7.40
CA ASN A 113 -14.03 0.39 6.71
C ASN A 113 -15.28 -0.09 7.44
N THR A 114 -16.26 0.79 7.48
CA THR A 114 -17.58 0.68 8.08
C THR A 114 -18.63 0.92 6.99
N LEU A 115 -19.83 0.39 7.18
CA LEU A 115 -21.02 0.75 6.42
C LEU A 115 -21.94 1.49 7.38
N LEU A 116 -22.48 2.62 6.94
CA LEU A 116 -23.43 3.44 7.69
C LEU A 116 -24.81 3.34 7.04
N GLY A 117 -25.87 3.36 7.86
CA GLY A 117 -27.25 3.47 7.41
C GLY A 117 -27.62 4.86 6.89
N LEU A 118 -28.90 5.07 6.60
CA LEU A 118 -29.45 6.35 6.13
C LEU A 118 -29.37 7.45 7.20
N ASP A 119 -29.46 7.07 8.47
CA ASP A 119 -29.32 7.92 9.65
C ASP A 119 -27.86 8.27 9.98
N GLY A 120 -26.90 7.54 9.40
CA GLY A 120 -25.48 7.67 9.65
C GLY A 120 -24.93 6.82 10.81
N ASP A 121 -25.72 5.93 11.41
CA ASP A 121 -25.24 4.96 12.40
C ASP A 121 -24.63 3.73 11.70
N ALA A 122 -23.77 3.00 12.41
CA ALA A 122 -23.22 1.71 12.01
C ALA A 122 -24.05 0.52 12.52
N ASP A 123 -24.97 0.73 13.48
CA ASP A 123 -26.03 -0.22 13.78
C ASP A 123 -27.12 -0.09 12.71
N LEU A 124 -27.36 -1.14 11.93
CA LEU A 124 -28.17 -1.06 10.72
C LEU A 124 -29.63 -1.44 11.00
N ASP A 125 -30.57 -0.73 10.36
CA ASP A 125 -31.99 -1.09 10.37
C ASP A 125 -32.22 -2.55 9.95
N LYS A 126 -33.34 -3.14 10.39
CA LYS A 126 -33.64 -4.59 10.22
C LYS A 126 -33.65 -5.09 8.78
N ASP A 127 -33.96 -4.24 7.82
CA ASP A 127 -33.92 -4.54 6.39
C ASP A 127 -32.48 -4.53 5.83
N ALA A 128 -31.55 -3.85 6.52
CA ALA A 128 -30.13 -3.77 6.20
C ALA A 128 -29.22 -4.60 7.14
N GLU A 129 -29.72 -5.15 8.25
CA GLU A 129 -28.98 -5.95 9.26
C GLU A 129 -28.15 -7.09 8.65
N PHE A 130 -28.58 -7.66 7.52
CA PHE A 130 -27.84 -8.69 6.80
C PHE A 130 -26.50 -8.21 6.22
N MET A 131 -26.34 -6.90 6.06
CA MET A 131 -25.12 -6.22 5.61
C MET A 131 -24.27 -5.71 6.77
N GLU A 132 -24.62 -5.96 8.03
CA GLU A 132 -23.81 -5.54 9.18
C GLU A 132 -22.43 -6.20 9.11
N ILE A 133 -21.37 -5.40 9.32
CA ILE A 133 -19.99 -5.85 9.14
C ILE A 133 -19.19 -5.88 10.43
N ASP A 134 -18.32 -6.88 10.51
CA ASP A 134 -17.24 -6.90 11.48
C ASP A 134 -16.20 -5.84 11.09
N ASN A 135 -16.31 -4.64 11.68
CA ASN A 135 -15.40 -3.51 11.49
C ASN A 135 -13.92 -3.88 11.79
N LEU A 136 -13.67 -4.86 12.68
CA LEU A 136 -12.32 -5.33 13.03
C LEU A 136 -11.75 -6.36 12.05
N LYS A 137 -12.54 -6.91 11.13
CA LYS A 137 -12.08 -7.79 10.03
C LYS A 137 -12.27 -7.17 8.64
N SER A 138 -13.11 -6.14 8.54
CA SER A 138 -13.27 -5.28 7.36
C SER A 138 -12.05 -4.37 7.25
N ARG A 139 -11.47 -4.29 6.05
CA ARG A 139 -10.19 -3.58 5.84
C ARG A 139 -10.17 -2.76 4.56
N PHE A 140 -9.77 -1.51 4.70
CA PHE A 140 -9.42 -0.66 3.59
C PHE A 140 -7.92 -0.75 3.29
N PHE A 141 -7.56 -0.76 2.02
CA PHE A 141 -6.17 -0.66 1.56
C PHE A 141 -6.14 0.09 0.23
N SER A 142 -5.21 1.04 0.06
CA SER A 142 -4.90 1.59 -1.27
C SER A 142 -3.42 1.77 -1.54
N ILE A 143 -3.05 1.59 -2.81
CA ILE A 143 -1.71 1.83 -3.35
C ILE A 143 -1.80 3.06 -4.24
N ASN A 144 -1.41 4.21 -3.73
CA ASN A 144 -1.44 5.47 -4.44
C ASN A 144 -0.09 5.62 -5.15
N PHE A 145 -0.02 5.36 -6.46
CA PHE A 145 1.25 5.18 -7.18
C PHE A 145 1.69 6.38 -8.01
N MET A 146 0.85 7.41 -8.14
CA MET A 146 1.16 8.62 -8.89
C MET A 146 0.53 9.82 -8.21
N GLU A 147 1.27 10.92 -8.04
CA GLU A 147 0.77 12.19 -7.52
C GLU A 147 1.24 13.36 -8.38
N GLN A 148 0.45 14.43 -8.41
CA GLN A 148 0.79 15.70 -9.04
C GLN A 148 0.15 16.84 -8.24
N LYS A 149 0.97 17.80 -7.81
CA LYS A 149 0.53 19.02 -7.15
C LYS A 149 0.68 20.25 -8.07
N LEU A 150 -0.27 21.15 -8.00
CA LEU A 150 -0.30 22.44 -8.69
C LEU A 150 -0.36 23.54 -7.62
N GLU A 151 0.68 24.35 -7.49
CA GLU A 151 0.78 25.37 -6.43
C GLU A 151 0.13 26.69 -6.84
N PHE A 152 -0.62 27.32 -5.94
CA PHE A 152 -1.31 28.58 -6.19
C PHE A 152 -0.41 29.80 -5.94
N GLY A 153 0.72 29.89 -6.65
CA GLY A 153 1.72 30.97 -6.49
C GLY A 153 2.49 30.97 -5.15
N SER A 154 2.04 30.18 -4.17
CA SER A 154 2.68 29.97 -2.86
C SER A 154 2.89 28.47 -2.64
N HIS A 155 4.01 28.11 -2.01
CA HIS A 155 4.37 26.73 -1.71
C HIS A 155 3.54 26.11 -0.57
N HIS A 156 2.79 26.91 0.18
CA HIS A 156 1.97 26.42 1.30
C HIS A 156 0.69 25.74 0.81
N ALA A 157 0.11 26.17 -0.32
CA ALA A 157 -1.20 25.74 -0.79
C ALA A 157 -1.17 25.29 -2.25
N GLY A 158 -1.83 24.17 -2.55
CA GLY A 158 -1.95 23.69 -3.93
C GLY A 158 -3.09 22.69 -4.13
N LEU A 159 -3.43 22.46 -5.39
CA LEU A 159 -4.34 21.41 -5.84
C LEU A 159 -3.54 20.12 -6.07
N VAL A 160 -3.92 19.04 -5.41
CA VAL A 160 -3.33 17.71 -5.55
C VAL A 160 -4.28 16.81 -6.32
N THR A 161 -3.73 16.14 -7.33
CA THR A 161 -4.37 15.04 -8.04
C THR A 161 -3.38 13.87 -8.17
N GLY A 162 -3.81 12.74 -8.75
CA GLY A 162 -2.99 11.54 -8.82
C GLY A 162 -3.74 10.32 -9.30
N LEU A 163 -3.16 9.14 -9.09
CA LEU A 163 -3.78 7.84 -9.31
C LEU A 163 -3.44 6.89 -8.17
N GLY A 164 -4.36 5.96 -7.89
CA GLY A 164 -4.12 4.85 -6.98
C GLY A 164 -5.01 3.64 -7.29
N LEU A 165 -4.71 2.50 -6.67
CA LEU A 165 -5.57 1.32 -6.66
C LEU A 165 -6.18 1.14 -5.28
N GLU A 166 -7.50 1.00 -5.23
CA GLU A 166 -8.28 0.80 -4.01
C GLU A 166 -8.69 -0.67 -3.84
N PHE A 167 -8.70 -1.16 -2.61
CA PHE A 167 -9.11 -2.51 -2.23
C PHE A 167 -10.03 -2.46 -1.01
N ALA A 168 -11.33 -2.21 -1.24
CA ALA A 168 -12.35 -2.19 -0.19
C ALA A 168 -12.80 -3.62 0.16
N ASN A 169 -13.00 -3.90 1.44
CA ASN A 169 -13.29 -5.25 1.93
C ASN A 169 -14.30 -5.24 3.07
N TYR A 170 -15.54 -5.66 2.81
CA TYR A 170 -16.64 -5.66 3.77
C TYR A 170 -16.84 -7.09 4.26
N HIS A 171 -16.61 -7.34 5.55
CA HIS A 171 -16.71 -8.67 6.15
C HIS A 171 -17.99 -8.79 6.94
N LEU A 172 -19.00 -9.45 6.36
CA LEU A 172 -20.30 -9.61 6.99
C LEU A 172 -20.15 -10.35 8.33
N LYS A 173 -20.78 -9.79 9.37
CA LYS A 173 -20.79 -10.31 10.74
C LYS A 173 -21.74 -11.49 10.87
N ASN A 174 -22.90 -11.42 10.20
CA ASN A 174 -23.99 -12.37 10.31
C ASN A 174 -23.81 -13.60 9.39
N ASN A 175 -24.31 -14.77 9.83
CA ASN A 175 -24.19 -16.02 9.08
C ASN A 175 -25.23 -16.10 7.95
N VAL A 176 -25.02 -15.29 6.91
CA VAL A 176 -25.99 -15.01 5.87
C VAL A 176 -25.43 -15.31 4.48
N LEU A 177 -26.22 -15.97 3.64
CA LEU A 177 -25.97 -16.03 2.20
C LEU A 177 -26.56 -14.78 1.54
N LEU A 178 -25.75 -14.03 0.79
CA LEU A 178 -26.26 -12.99 -0.10
C LEU A 178 -26.94 -13.65 -1.30
N ALA A 179 -28.22 -13.36 -1.49
CA ALA A 179 -29.03 -13.84 -2.60
C ALA A 179 -29.55 -12.66 -3.44
N TYR A 180 -29.90 -12.97 -4.69
CA TYR A 180 -30.33 -11.98 -5.68
C TYR A 180 -31.62 -12.44 -6.36
N ASP A 181 -32.68 -11.63 -6.36
CA ASP A 181 -33.85 -11.80 -7.24
C ASP A 181 -33.95 -10.61 -8.18
N ARG A 182 -33.74 -10.87 -9.47
CA ARG A 182 -33.78 -9.95 -10.64
C ARG A 182 -33.02 -8.64 -10.48
N ASP A 183 -33.52 -7.79 -9.59
CA ASP A 183 -33.14 -6.41 -9.36
C ASP A 183 -32.91 -6.07 -7.88
N SER A 184 -32.87 -7.05 -6.96
CA SER A 184 -32.63 -6.80 -5.53
C SER A 184 -31.65 -7.79 -4.89
N ILE A 185 -30.84 -7.29 -3.95
CA ILE A 185 -30.04 -8.11 -3.03
C ILE A 185 -30.76 -8.24 -1.69
N TYR A 186 -30.72 -9.45 -1.11
CA TYR A 186 -31.22 -9.71 0.23
C TYR A 186 -30.36 -10.77 0.94
N GLY A 187 -30.43 -10.79 2.27
CA GLY A 187 -29.79 -11.80 3.08
C GLY A 187 -30.71 -12.99 3.36
N VAL A 188 -30.22 -14.21 3.11
CA VAL A 188 -30.83 -15.45 3.62
C VAL A 188 -30.03 -15.94 4.83
N PRO A 189 -30.57 -15.87 6.07
CA PRO A 189 -29.93 -16.46 7.24
C PRO A 189 -29.74 -17.96 7.07
N MET A 190 -28.57 -18.47 7.43
CA MET A 190 -28.24 -19.90 7.32
C MET A 190 -28.01 -20.49 8.72
N GLU A 191 -28.73 -21.57 9.05
CA GLU A 191 -28.43 -22.37 10.25
C GLU A 191 -27.19 -23.26 10.03
N SER A 192 -27.02 -23.76 8.81
CA SER A 192 -25.86 -24.55 8.38
C SER A 192 -25.65 -24.35 6.87
N PRO A 193 -24.41 -24.21 6.39
CA PRO A 193 -23.16 -24.28 7.14
C PRO A 193 -22.76 -22.93 7.77
N ASP A 194 -21.87 -22.97 8.77
CA ASP A 194 -21.27 -21.77 9.39
C ASP A 194 -20.18 -21.15 8.51
N TYR A 195 -20.39 -19.90 8.09
CA TYR A 195 -19.49 -19.10 7.27
C TYR A 195 -18.37 -18.46 8.09
N ARG A 196 -17.36 -19.26 8.47
CA ARG A 196 -16.07 -18.80 9.04
C ARG A 196 -15.42 -17.61 8.32
N LYS A 197 -15.76 -17.38 7.04
CA LYS A 197 -15.57 -16.07 6.42
C LYS A 197 -16.65 -15.79 5.39
N ASN A 198 -17.40 -14.72 5.59
CA ASN A 198 -18.37 -14.15 4.67
C ASN A 198 -17.90 -12.74 4.24
N LYS A 199 -17.67 -12.46 2.96
CA LYS A 199 -17.00 -11.21 2.57
C LYS A 199 -17.31 -10.74 1.15
N LEU A 200 -17.64 -9.46 1.04
CA LEU A 200 -17.65 -8.70 -0.20
C LEU A 200 -16.32 -7.94 -0.39
N ARG A 201 -15.85 -7.84 -1.62
CA ARG A 201 -14.65 -7.08 -1.99
C ARG A 201 -14.89 -6.31 -3.27
N GLN A 202 -14.42 -5.06 -3.29
CA GLN A 202 -14.31 -4.25 -4.49
C GLN A 202 -12.84 -3.88 -4.71
N MET A 203 -12.40 -3.82 -5.96
CA MET A 203 -11.08 -3.33 -6.36
C MET A 203 -11.25 -2.36 -7.54
N GLY A 204 -10.62 -1.19 -7.43
CA GLY A 204 -10.86 -0.09 -8.35
C GLY A 204 -9.68 0.84 -8.54
N LEU A 205 -9.73 1.65 -9.59
CA LEU A 205 -8.80 2.75 -9.86
C LEU A 205 -9.38 4.02 -9.21
N ARG A 206 -8.57 4.73 -8.42
CA ARG A 206 -9.00 5.95 -7.71
C ARG A 206 -8.22 7.19 -8.16
N VAL A 207 -8.91 8.31 -8.27
CA VAL A 207 -8.41 9.61 -8.74
C VAL A 207 -8.81 10.68 -7.73
N PRO A 208 -7.88 11.29 -6.99
CA PRO A 208 -8.19 12.38 -6.07
C PRO A 208 -8.21 13.74 -6.79
N LEU A 209 -8.97 14.66 -6.19
CA LEU A 209 -8.90 16.09 -6.44
C LEU A 209 -9.04 16.80 -5.07
N MET A 210 -7.92 17.23 -4.51
CA MET A 210 -7.82 17.76 -3.14
C MET A 210 -7.12 19.10 -3.10
N LEU A 211 -7.55 20.01 -2.23
CA LEU A 211 -6.74 21.15 -1.79
C LEU A 211 -5.83 20.68 -0.66
N GLU A 212 -4.54 20.99 -0.75
CA GLU A 212 -3.53 20.62 0.24
C GLU A 212 -2.80 21.85 0.77
N PHE A 213 -2.72 21.95 2.10
CA PHE A 213 -2.08 23.01 2.87
C PHE A 213 -0.94 22.43 3.71
N ASN A 214 0.20 23.10 3.71
CA ASN A 214 1.42 22.72 4.45
C ASN A 214 1.93 23.90 5.27
N THR A 215 2.41 23.64 6.49
CA THR A 215 2.99 24.69 7.36
C THR A 215 4.45 24.99 7.06
N LYS A 216 5.21 24.05 6.48
CA LYS A 216 6.61 24.29 6.11
C LYS A 216 6.78 25.09 4.82
N ARG A 217 7.81 25.94 4.82
CA ARG A 217 8.24 26.69 3.64
C ARG A 217 9.17 25.85 2.76
N ALA A 218 8.81 25.77 1.49
CA ALA A 218 9.60 25.17 0.42
C ALA A 218 9.87 26.24 -0.64
N PRO A 219 10.84 27.16 -0.41
CA PRO A 219 11.12 28.27 -1.31
C PRO A 219 11.52 27.78 -2.70
N LEU A 220 11.27 28.61 -3.71
CA LEU A 220 11.68 28.32 -5.09
C LEU A 220 13.21 28.19 -5.17
N PRO A 221 13.74 27.36 -6.10
CA PRO A 221 15.18 27.21 -6.27
C PRO A 221 15.84 28.56 -6.57
N SER A 222 16.93 28.88 -5.87
CA SER A 222 17.73 30.08 -6.16
C SER A 222 18.61 29.87 -7.39
N GLU A 223 19.09 30.97 -7.98
CA GLU A 223 20.03 30.92 -9.12
C GLU A 223 21.27 30.09 -8.78
N ASP A 224 21.78 30.20 -7.54
CA ASP A 224 22.87 29.36 -7.04
C ASP A 224 22.54 27.86 -7.06
N GLU A 225 21.31 27.41 -6.80
CA GLU A 225 20.96 25.97 -6.85
C GLU A 225 20.90 25.43 -8.28
N ILE A 226 20.55 26.30 -9.23
CA ILE A 226 20.55 26.00 -10.66
C ILE A 226 22.01 25.84 -11.13
N LEU A 227 22.91 26.74 -10.72
CA LEU A 227 24.31 26.80 -11.11
C LEU A 227 25.23 25.80 -10.37
N THR A 228 25.14 25.70 -9.04
CA THR A 228 25.98 24.83 -8.21
C THR A 228 25.54 23.36 -8.21
N ARG A 229 24.45 23.03 -8.92
CA ARG A 229 23.91 21.67 -9.11
C ARG A 229 23.50 20.94 -7.82
N THR A 230 23.63 21.58 -6.66
CA THR A 230 23.27 21.04 -5.35
C THR A 230 21.79 21.30 -5.08
N ALA A 231 20.97 20.26 -5.13
CA ALA A 231 19.56 20.37 -4.76
C ALA A 231 19.42 20.37 -3.22
N LYS A 232 18.76 21.39 -2.65
CA LYS A 232 18.35 21.34 -1.24
C LYS A 232 17.26 20.28 -1.08
N SER A 233 17.51 19.28 -0.25
CA SER A 233 16.48 18.33 0.21
C SER A 233 15.75 18.95 1.40
N TYR A 234 14.42 18.96 1.37
CA TYR A 234 13.63 19.55 2.44
C TYR A 234 13.14 18.48 3.42
N SER A 235 13.50 18.62 4.70
CA SER A 235 13.06 17.66 5.73
C SER A 235 11.58 17.84 6.06
N ARG A 236 10.80 16.74 5.98
CA ARG A 236 9.40 16.66 6.44
C ARG A 236 9.23 16.79 7.97
N LYS A 237 10.31 16.74 8.76
CA LYS A 237 10.27 16.84 10.24
C LYS A 237 9.53 18.12 10.68
N ASN A 238 8.53 17.99 11.54
CA ASN A 238 7.67 19.08 12.03
C ASN A 238 6.86 19.81 10.93
N ASN A 239 6.68 19.24 9.73
CA ASN A 239 5.63 19.72 8.83
C ASN A 239 4.27 19.27 9.36
N VAL A 240 3.30 20.17 9.39
CA VAL A 240 1.86 19.83 9.52
C VAL A 240 1.27 19.98 8.13
N HIS A 241 0.51 18.99 7.68
CA HIS A 241 -0.26 19.08 6.45
C HIS A 241 -1.74 18.77 6.68
N LEU A 242 -2.59 19.40 5.88
CA LEU A 242 -4.02 19.16 5.77
C LEU A 242 -4.35 19.07 4.29
N ALA A 243 -4.96 17.98 3.85
CA ALA A 243 -5.58 17.87 2.54
C ALA A 243 -7.08 17.59 2.69
N PHE A 244 -7.91 18.16 1.83
CA PHE A 244 -9.33 17.82 1.74
C PHE A 244 -9.87 17.98 0.33
N GLY A 245 -10.91 17.22 -0.02
CA GLY A 245 -11.54 17.29 -1.33
C GLY A 245 -12.33 16.04 -1.65
N VAL A 246 -12.30 15.62 -2.91
CA VAL A 246 -13.04 14.47 -3.41
C VAL A 246 -12.13 13.43 -4.05
N ILE A 247 -12.52 12.17 -4.00
CA ILE A 247 -11.90 11.06 -4.71
C ILE A 247 -12.98 10.36 -5.53
N GLY A 248 -12.74 10.20 -6.83
CA GLY A 248 -13.53 9.33 -7.69
C GLY A 248 -12.85 7.97 -7.81
N THR A 249 -13.53 6.89 -7.44
CA THR A 249 -13.09 5.50 -7.64
C THR A 249 -13.96 4.83 -8.71
N TRP A 250 -13.35 4.13 -9.67
CA TRP A 250 -14.03 3.25 -10.62
C TRP A 250 -13.65 1.79 -10.34
N TYR A 251 -14.63 0.93 -10.09
CA TYR A 251 -14.44 -0.47 -9.74
C TYR A 251 -14.46 -1.37 -10.97
N PHE A 252 -13.51 -2.30 -11.03
CA PHE A 252 -13.32 -3.21 -12.18
C PHE A 252 -13.09 -4.68 -11.78
N ASP A 253 -12.99 -4.99 -10.47
CA ASP A 253 -12.98 -6.36 -9.96
C ASP A 253 -13.76 -6.42 -8.63
N THR A 254 -14.96 -6.99 -8.69
CA THR A 254 -15.87 -7.21 -7.57
C THR A 254 -15.96 -8.71 -7.29
N MET A 255 -16.00 -9.07 -6.01
CA MET A 255 -15.97 -10.48 -5.58
C MET A 255 -16.68 -10.69 -4.26
N TYR A 256 -17.67 -11.58 -4.25
CA TYR A 256 -18.23 -12.18 -3.06
C TYR A 256 -17.46 -13.47 -2.74
N LYS A 257 -17.18 -13.71 -1.45
CA LYS A 257 -16.25 -14.76 -1.04
C LYS A 257 -16.64 -15.37 0.30
N GLN A 258 -17.01 -16.65 0.23
CA GLN A 258 -17.39 -17.45 1.37
C GLN A 258 -16.31 -18.49 1.73
N LYS A 259 -16.31 -18.91 2.99
CA LYS A 259 -15.58 -20.07 3.51
C LYS A 259 -16.37 -20.68 4.64
N TYR A 260 -16.62 -21.97 4.55
CA TYR A 260 -17.40 -22.72 5.52
C TYR A 260 -16.89 -24.17 5.63
N SER A 261 -17.49 -24.97 6.51
CA SER A 261 -17.25 -26.41 6.58
C SER A 261 -18.56 -27.19 6.49
N VAL A 262 -18.50 -28.31 5.77
CA VAL A 262 -19.53 -29.35 5.75
C VAL A 262 -18.80 -30.67 6.01
N ASP A 263 -19.28 -31.49 6.94
CA ASP A 263 -18.73 -32.81 7.27
C ASP A 263 -17.20 -32.84 7.47
N GLY A 264 -16.65 -31.80 8.11
CA GLY A 264 -15.21 -31.62 8.33
C GLY A 264 -14.41 -31.14 7.11
N VAL A 265 -14.96 -31.25 5.90
CA VAL A 265 -14.38 -30.71 4.66
C VAL A 265 -14.49 -29.18 4.67
N LYS A 266 -13.49 -28.48 4.11
CA LYS A 266 -13.44 -27.02 4.06
C LYS A 266 -13.73 -26.51 2.65
N HIS A 267 -14.83 -25.80 2.50
CA HIS A 267 -15.26 -25.20 1.23
C HIS A 267 -14.86 -23.71 1.17
N LYS A 268 -14.74 -23.16 -0.04
CA LYS A 268 -14.23 -21.81 -0.27
C LYS A 268 -14.66 -21.32 -1.65
N ASP A 269 -15.78 -20.61 -1.65
CA ASP A 269 -16.37 -20.10 -2.87
C ASP A 269 -15.96 -18.64 -3.11
N ARG A 270 -16.00 -18.28 -4.39
CA ARG A 270 -15.51 -17.01 -4.93
C ARG A 270 -16.36 -16.68 -6.14
N ASP A 271 -17.42 -15.94 -5.89
CA ASP A 271 -18.28 -15.45 -6.95
C ASP A 271 -17.77 -14.09 -7.46
N LYS A 272 -17.65 -13.96 -8.78
CA LYS A 272 -17.14 -12.79 -9.50
C LYS A 272 -18.27 -12.26 -10.36
N GLY A 273 -18.66 -11.02 -10.10
CA GLY A 273 -19.79 -10.34 -10.73
C GLY A 273 -20.05 -9.05 -9.99
N ASP A 274 -21.00 -8.25 -10.47
CA ASP A 274 -21.18 -6.89 -9.95
C ASP A 274 -21.84 -6.86 -8.56
N HIS A 275 -22.53 -7.95 -8.15
CA HIS A 275 -23.20 -8.08 -6.84
C HIS A 275 -24.18 -6.93 -6.54
N LEU A 276 -24.78 -6.37 -7.60
CA LEU A 276 -25.62 -5.15 -7.59
C LEU A 276 -24.94 -3.90 -7.00
N LEU A 277 -23.60 -3.91 -6.88
CA LEU A 277 -22.82 -2.80 -6.36
C LEU A 277 -22.69 -1.66 -7.37
N LEU A 278 -22.56 -0.45 -6.86
CA LEU A 278 -22.27 0.71 -7.69
C LEU A 278 -20.85 0.56 -8.30
N PRO A 279 -20.69 0.62 -9.64
CA PRO A 279 -19.40 0.40 -10.31
C PRO A 279 -18.45 1.60 -10.18
N TYR A 280 -18.88 2.66 -9.51
CA TYR A 280 -18.07 3.82 -9.17
C TYR A 280 -18.41 4.29 -7.76
N ARG A 281 -17.56 5.11 -7.16
CA ARG A 281 -17.80 5.80 -5.89
C ARG A 281 -17.25 7.21 -5.94
N ALA A 282 -18.03 8.18 -5.49
CA ALA A 282 -17.50 9.49 -5.11
C ALA A 282 -17.29 9.50 -3.59
N THR A 283 -16.19 10.06 -3.12
CA THR A 283 -15.80 10.05 -1.71
C THR A 283 -15.28 11.41 -1.30
N ALA A 284 -15.90 12.05 -0.30
CA ALA A 284 -15.30 13.18 0.40
C ALA A 284 -14.15 12.67 1.26
N THR A 285 -13.00 13.34 1.22
CA THR A 285 -11.81 12.94 1.97
C THR A 285 -11.23 14.10 2.76
N VAL A 286 -10.69 13.78 3.94
CA VAL A 286 -9.81 14.64 4.73
C VAL A 286 -8.58 13.82 5.12
N ARG A 287 -7.39 14.40 4.94
CA ARG A 287 -6.10 13.81 5.27
C ARG A 287 -5.33 14.80 6.14
N LEU A 288 -4.75 14.32 7.23
CA LEU A 288 -4.01 15.13 8.20
C LEU A 288 -2.66 14.45 8.47
N GLY A 289 -1.59 15.21 8.55
CA GLY A 289 -0.27 14.65 8.85
C GLY A 289 0.60 15.55 9.69
N TYR A 290 1.45 14.90 10.51
CA TYR A 290 2.47 15.53 11.32
C TYR A 290 3.78 14.75 11.18
N GLY A 291 4.76 15.34 10.50
CA GLY A 291 6.04 14.71 10.22
C GLY A 291 5.89 13.40 9.41
N PRO A 292 6.20 12.22 9.97
CA PRO A 292 6.06 10.94 9.29
C PRO A 292 4.66 10.30 9.46
N VAL A 293 3.83 10.76 10.40
CA VAL A 293 2.52 10.15 10.69
C VAL A 293 1.44 10.89 9.92
N ASN A 294 0.70 10.15 9.08
CA ASN A 294 -0.42 10.71 8.31
C ASN A 294 -1.65 9.82 8.49
N VAL A 295 -2.79 10.45 8.74
CA VAL A 295 -4.11 9.82 8.91
C VAL A 295 -5.05 10.30 7.81
N PHE A 296 -6.03 9.49 7.47
CA PHE A 296 -7.09 9.87 6.53
C PHE A 296 -8.46 9.39 7.01
N ALA A 297 -9.48 10.14 6.63
CA ALA A 297 -10.88 9.76 6.69
C ALA A 297 -11.52 9.96 5.30
N GLU A 298 -12.44 9.07 4.96
CA GLU A 298 -13.08 8.98 3.66
C GLU A 298 -14.56 8.62 3.86
N TYR A 299 -15.46 9.52 3.48
CA TYR A 299 -16.90 9.34 3.56
C TYR A 299 -17.47 9.28 2.14
N ALA A 300 -18.17 8.20 1.79
CA ALA A 300 -18.78 8.06 0.48
C ALA A 300 -19.93 9.06 0.27
N LEU A 301 -19.97 9.70 -0.89
CA LEU A 301 -21.05 10.57 -1.35
C LEU A 301 -22.03 9.83 -2.29
N THR A 302 -21.89 8.51 -2.36
CA THR A 302 -22.68 7.61 -3.21
C THR A 302 -22.90 6.30 -2.45
N PRO A 303 -24.08 5.66 -2.59
CA PRO A 303 -24.38 4.40 -1.91
C PRO A 303 -23.48 3.25 -2.39
N LEU A 304 -23.39 2.19 -1.57
CA LEU A 304 -22.68 0.96 -1.87
C LEU A 304 -23.32 0.19 -3.04
N PHE A 305 -24.65 0.11 -3.05
CA PHE A 305 -25.44 -0.56 -4.08
C PHE A 305 -25.92 0.41 -5.16
N GLN A 306 -26.28 -0.13 -6.32
CA GLN A 306 -26.97 0.61 -7.37
C GLN A 306 -28.36 1.05 -6.88
N ASN A 307 -28.85 2.18 -7.40
CA ASN A 307 -30.13 2.78 -7.00
C ASN A 307 -31.27 1.75 -7.03
N ASN A 308 -31.99 1.62 -5.90
CA ASN A 308 -33.09 0.68 -5.68
C ASN A 308 -32.74 -0.82 -5.85
N LYS A 309 -31.44 -1.20 -5.78
CA LYS A 309 -30.99 -2.60 -5.88
C LYS A 309 -30.62 -3.25 -4.55
N GLY A 310 -30.61 -2.50 -3.45
CA GLY A 310 -30.25 -2.96 -2.11
C GLY A 310 -30.48 -1.87 -1.06
N PRO A 311 -30.18 -2.15 0.22
CA PRO A 311 -30.31 -1.15 1.29
C PRO A 311 -29.38 0.05 1.06
N GLU A 312 -29.82 1.24 1.48
CA GLU A 312 -29.05 2.47 1.32
C GLU A 312 -27.92 2.53 2.35
N LEU A 313 -26.74 2.03 1.95
CA LEU A 313 -25.56 1.92 2.80
C LEU A 313 -24.43 2.81 2.29
N THR A 314 -23.85 3.60 3.18
CA THR A 314 -22.78 4.55 2.88
C THR A 314 -21.44 4.07 3.42
N PRO A 315 -20.45 3.73 2.55
CA PRO A 315 -19.12 3.36 3.00
C PRO A 315 -18.36 4.51 3.69
N PHE A 316 -17.80 4.22 4.86
CA PHE A 316 -16.87 5.09 5.58
C PHE A 316 -15.54 4.37 5.82
N ASN A 317 -14.41 4.99 5.48
CA ASN A 317 -13.07 4.45 5.75
C ASN A 317 -12.26 5.41 6.64
N ILE A 318 -11.49 4.85 7.58
CA ILE A 318 -10.54 5.61 8.40
C ILE A 318 -9.24 4.82 8.55
N GLY A 319 -8.08 5.49 8.48
CA GLY A 319 -6.80 4.80 8.48
C GLY A 319 -5.57 5.70 8.55
N ILE A 320 -4.42 5.06 8.28
CA ILE A 320 -3.09 5.67 8.27
C ILE A 320 -2.36 5.41 6.96
N THR A 321 -1.56 6.38 6.51
CA THR A 321 -0.58 6.16 5.42
C THR A 321 0.71 5.63 6.02
N LEU A 322 1.08 4.38 5.71
CA LEU A 322 2.24 3.69 6.28
C LEU A 322 3.58 4.12 5.68
N ILE A 323 3.59 4.37 4.37
CA ILE A 323 4.78 4.68 3.58
C ILE A 323 4.37 5.70 2.52
N GLY A 324 5.06 6.84 2.45
CA GLY A 324 5.02 7.73 1.29
C GLY A 324 6.03 7.28 0.24
N PHE A 325 5.72 7.40 -1.05
CA PHE A 325 6.63 7.04 -2.16
C PHE A 325 7.51 8.21 -2.65
N ASN A 326 7.35 9.35 -1.99
CA ASN A 326 8.01 10.62 -2.26
C ASN A 326 9.20 10.87 -1.34
#